data_AF-A0A0D9A385-F1
#
_entry.id   AF-A0A0D9A385-F1
#
_cell.length_a   1.000
_cell.length_b   1.000
_cell.length_c   1.000
_cell.angle_alpha   90.00
_cell.angle_beta   90.00
_cell.angle_gamma   90.00
#
_symmetry.space_group_name_H-M   'P 1'
#
loop_
_entity.id
_entity.type
_entity.pdbx_description
1 polymer ?
#
loop_
_entity_poly.entity_id
_entity_poly.type
_entity_poly.pdbx_seq_one_letter_code
_entity_poly.pdbx_strand_id
1 'polypeptide(L)' 'MIDLEKVQRLNVQYGDLLVVPEDTEPQGMELLSEALQYLMPGCKVIIIRGPVQQLDVGAMNKLGWYRA' A
#
# COMPACT_ATOMS: atom_id res chain seq x y z
N MET A 1 0.91 19.24 5.73
CA MET A 1 0.41 18.48 6.90
C MET A 1 -0.58 17.46 6.38
N ILE A 2 -0.38 16.17 6.68
CA ILE A 2 -1.31 15.12 6.28
C ILE A 2 -2.56 15.18 7.15
N ASP A 3 -3.71 14.86 6.58
CA ASP A 3 -5.01 14.90 7.23
C ASP A 3 -5.29 13.56 7.93
N LEU A 4 -5.14 13.53 9.26
CA LEU A 4 -5.27 12.31 10.06
C LEU A 4 -6.69 11.71 10.02
N GLU A 5 -7.74 12.54 9.90
CA GLU A 5 -9.10 12.03 9.78
C GLU A 5 -9.27 11.25 8.47
N LYS A 6 -8.68 11.74 7.38
CA LYS A 6 -8.68 11.02 6.10
C LYS A 6 -7.90 9.72 6.18
N VAL A 7 -6.76 9.71 6.87
CA VAL A 7 -5.97 8.47 7.07
C VAL A 7 -6.77 7.46 7.88
N GLN A 8 -7.49 7.89 8.93
CA GLN A 8 -8.34 7.00 9.72
C GLN A 8 -9.48 6.38 8.90
N ARG A 9 -10.04 7.13 7.94
CA ARG A 9 -11.09 6.64 7.04
C ARG A 9 -10.61 5.58 6.05
N LEU A 10 -9.30 5.39 5.87
CA LEU A 10 -8.76 4.27 5.10
C LEU A 10 -9.00 2.92 5.78
N ASN A 11 -9.33 2.92 7.09
CA ASN A 11 -9.65 1.72 7.87
C ASN A 11 -8.63 0.59 7.73
N VAL A 12 -7.35 0.99 7.70
CA VAL A 12 -6.21 0.09 7.48
C VAL A 12 -6.13 -0.95 8.60
N GLN A 13 -5.89 -2.20 8.21
CA GLN A 13 -5.72 -3.34 9.11
C GLN A 13 -4.27 -3.81 9.13
N TYR A 14 -3.94 -4.60 10.16
CA TYR A 14 -2.64 -5.26 10.23
C TYR A 14 -2.44 -6.20 9.05
N GLY A 15 -1.34 -6.01 8.32
CA GLY A 15 -0.97 -6.79 7.15
C GLY A 15 -1.47 -6.22 5.82
N ASP A 16 -2.18 -5.09 5.85
CA ASP A 16 -2.71 -4.48 4.62
C ASP A 16 -1.62 -4.01 3.66
N LEU A 17 -1.95 -4.09 2.37
CA LEU A 17 -1.20 -3.53 1.27
C LEU A 17 -1.90 -2.26 0.76
N LEU A 18 -1.26 -1.12 0.95
CA LEU A 18 -1.73 0.18 0.49
C LEU A 18 -1.05 0.53 -0.83
N VAL A 19 -1.85 0.80 -1.85
CA VAL A 19 -1.35 1.24 -3.15
C VAL A 19 -1.67 2.72 -3.30
N VAL A 20 -0.64 3.54 -3.40
CA VAL A 20 -0.78 4.97 -3.68
C VAL A 20 -0.59 5.24 -5.18
N PRO A 21 -1.04 6.40 -5.70
CA PRO A 21 -0.77 6.81 -7.07
C PRO A 21 0.72 6.78 -7.45
N GLU A 22 1.01 6.50 -8.72
CA GLU A 22 2.38 6.36 -9.25
C GLU A 22 3.21 7.62 -9.07
N ASP A 23 2.57 8.77 -9.21
CA ASP A 23 3.14 10.12 -9.11
C ASP A 23 3.26 10.62 -7.67
N THR A 24 2.93 9.79 -6.67
CA THR A 24 3.08 10.16 -5.26
C THR A 24 4.55 10.47 -4.95
N GLU A 25 4.81 11.68 -4.46
CA GLU A 25 6.16 12.07 -4.06
C GLU A 25 6.64 11.26 -2.84
N PRO A 26 7.95 11.00 -2.71
CA PRO A 26 8.51 10.30 -1.56
C PRO A 26 8.08 10.89 -0.22
N GLN A 27 8.02 12.21 -0.12
CA GLN A 27 7.61 12.89 1.10
C GLN A 27 6.15 12.59 1.50
N GLY A 28 5.26 12.41 0.52
CA GLY A 28 3.87 12.01 0.77
C GLY A 28 3.78 10.59 1.36
N MET A 29 4.66 9.69 0.93
CA MET A 29 4.75 8.32 1.46
C MET A 29 5.23 8.31 2.91
N GLU A 30 6.23 9.12 3.23
CA GLU A 30 6.77 9.26 4.59
C GLU A 30 5.68 9.79 5.54
N LEU A 31 4.99 10.87 5.14
CA LEU A 31 3.90 11.44 5.93
C LEU A 31 2.76 10.44 6.17
N LEU A 32 2.42 9.63 5.17
CA LEU A 32 1.41 8.57 5.33
C LEU A 32 1.89 7.49 6.30
N SER A 33 3.15 7.06 6.19
CA SER A 33 3.75 6.08 7.10
C SER A 33 3.76 6.60 8.55
N GLU A 34 4.15 7.85 8.77
CA GLU A 34 4.15 8.49 10.08
C GLU A 34 2.73 8.59 10.67
N ALA A 35 1.75 9.00 9.85
CA ALA A 35 0.35 9.08 10.26
C ALA A 35 -0.20 7.71 10.67
N LEU A 36 0.10 6.65 9.92
CA LEU A 36 -0.33 5.29 10.24
C LEU A 36 0.34 4.78 11.52
N GLN A 37 1.63 5.05 11.71
CA GLN A 37 2.35 4.70 12.93
C GLN A 37 1.79 5.42 14.17
N TYR A 38 1.36 6.68 14.01
CA TYR A 38 0.73 7.45 15.08
C TYR A 38 -0.67 6.91 15.44
N LEU A 39 -1.52 6.67 14.43
CA LEU A 39 -2.89 6.22 14.63
C LEU A 39 -2.99 4.75 15.07
N MET A 40 -2.05 3.91 14.62
CA MET A 40 -2.06 2.47 14.86
C MET A 40 -0.66 1.95 15.22
N PRO A 41 -0.16 2.25 16.44
CA PRO A 41 1.19 1.87 16.85
C PRO A 41 1.41 0.35 16.74
N GLY A 42 2.46 -0.05 16.03
CA GLY A 42 2.84 -1.46 15.88
C GLY A 42 2.09 -2.21 14.76
N CYS A 43 1.20 -1.54 14.05
CA CYS A 43 0.58 -2.08 12.84
C CYS A 43 1.63 -2.23 11.73
N LYS A 44 1.75 -3.44 11.16
CA LYS A 44 2.64 -3.69 10.02
C LYS A 44 1.85 -3.63 8.73
N VAL A 45 2.21 -2.70 7.86
CA VAL A 45 1.56 -2.49 6.56
C VAL A 45 2.63 -2.28 5.50
N ILE A 46 2.28 -2.55 4.24
CA ILE A 46 3.16 -2.30 3.10
C ILE A 46 2.54 -1.17 2.28
N ILE A 47 3.33 -0.14 1.96
CA ILE A 47 2.90 0.96 1.09
C ILE A 47 3.71 0.88 -0.21
N ILE A 48 3.02 0.76 -1.34
CA ILE A 48 3.63 0.66 -2.67
C ILE A 48 3.13 1.81 -3.55
N ARG A 49 4.05 2.37 -4.34
CA ARG A 49 3.70 3.23 -5.48
C ARG A 49 3.36 2.35 -6.67
N GLY A 50 2.09 2.38 -7.06
CA GLY A 50 1.55 1.53 -8.11
C GLY A 50 1.25 2.30 -9.38
N PRO A 51 1.07 1.57 -10.50
CA PRO A 51 0.04 0.54 -10.55
C PRO A 51 0.49 -0.80 -9.96
N VAL A 52 -0.38 -1.40 -9.14
CA VAL A 52 -0.26 -2.80 -8.70
C VAL A 52 -1.44 -3.55 -9.32
N GLN A 53 -1.13 -4.63 -10.04
CA GLN A 53 -2.13 -5.48 -10.67
C GLN A 53 -2.12 -6.86 -10.04
N GLN A 54 -3.29 -7.34 -9.62
CA GLN A 54 -3.45 -8.75 -9.27
C GLN A 54 -3.51 -9.57 -10.56
N LEU A 55 -2.60 -10.52 -10.69
CA LEU A 55 -2.57 -11.45 -11.83
C LEU A 55 -3.16 -12.79 -11.42
N ASP A 56 -3.98 -13.37 -12.29
CA ASP A 56 -4.40 -14.76 -12.13
C ASP A 56 -3.27 -15.73 -12.52
N VAL A 57 -3.43 -17.00 -12.15
CA VAL A 57 -2.46 -18.06 -12.42
C VAL A 57 -2.15 -18.19 -13.91
N GLY A 58 -3.15 -18.03 -14.79
CA GLY A 58 -2.97 -18.09 -16.23
C GLY A 58 -2.11 -16.94 -16.77
N ALA A 59 -2.34 -15.72 -16.29
CA ALA A 59 -1.53 -14.54 -16.61
C ALA A 59 -0.10 -14.70 -16.10
N MET A 60 0.07 -15.18 -14.87
CA MET A 60 1.41 -15.47 -14.30
C MET A 60 2.15 -16.57 -15.07
N ASN A 61 1.45 -17.63 -15.48
CA ASN A 61 1.99 -18.71 -16.30
C ASN A 61 2.46 -18.20 -17.66
N LYS A 62 1.66 -17.34 -18.33
CA LYS A 62 2.03 -16.73 -19.62
C LYS A 62 3.27 -15.85 -19.52
N LEU A 63 3.44 -15.14 -18.40
CA LEU A 63 4.64 -14.34 -18.12
C LEU A 63 5.83 -15.19 -17.65
N GLY A 64 5.63 -16.50 -17.45
CA GLY A 64 6.65 -17.42 -16.94
C GLY A 64 7.01 -17.23 -15.46
N TRP A 65 6.22 -16.45 -14.73
CA TRP A 65 6.41 -16.13 -13.30
C TRP A 65 5.93 -17.26 -12.39
N TYR A 66 4.95 -18.02 -12.88
CA TYR A 66 4.48 -19.23 -12.22
C TYR A 66 4.60 -20.39 -13.21
N ARG A 67 4.98 -21.57 -12.70
CA ARG A 67 5.14 -22.80 -13.46
C ARG A 67 4.52 -23.93 -12.64
N ALA A 68 3.19 -23.97 -12.60
CA ALA A 68 2.45 -25.14 -12.13
C ALA A 68 2.25 -26.15 -13.26
#